data_AF-A0A7X7BVD2-F1
#
_entry.id   AF-A0A7X7BVD2-F1
#
_cell.length_a   1.000
_cell.length_b   1.000
_cell.length_c   1.000
_cell.angle_alpha   90.00
_cell.angle_beta   90.00
_cell.angle_gamma   90.00
#
_symmetry.space_group_name_H-M   'P 1'
#
loop_
_entity.id
_entity.type
_entity.pdbx_description
1 polymer ?
#
loop_
_entity_poly.entity_id
_entity_poly.type
_entity_poly.pdbx_seq_one_letter_code
_entity_poly.pdbx_strand_id
1 'polypeptide(L)'
;ITVSSLVFAIAFFGFGRDLIFATKALFVASLITTILFLGLFRKVYIKRTEWGTVGVTLLFTGLTIFLDNEYFILWRSTITSGIIGLGLIVLYFLKKTPLEAILGRPLELTLPKEEWVKVNLIWGIYMLVCALLNAIFVLAFSHETWVLMKTFVIPGLSFFFMLGLFAYLFQKDKAYKKIEKENKLN
;
A
#
# COMPACT_ATOMS: atom_id res chain seq x y z
N ILE A 1 -8.47 3.21 -11.61
CA ILE A 1 -7.27 3.70 -12.31
C ILE A 1 -7.46 5.20 -12.44
N THR A 2 -6.95 5.93 -11.46
CA THR A 2 -7.26 7.34 -11.23
C THR A 2 -6.53 8.20 -12.26
N VAL A 3 -7.15 9.28 -12.69
CA VAL A 3 -6.64 10.29 -13.65
C VAL A 3 -5.14 10.62 -13.41
N SER A 4 -4.71 10.63 -12.15
CA SER A 4 -3.30 10.79 -11.74
C SER A 4 -2.33 9.80 -12.41
N SER A 5 -2.70 8.54 -12.56
CA SER A 5 -1.83 7.51 -13.17
C SER A 5 -1.64 7.73 -14.67
N LEU A 6 -2.66 8.27 -15.35
CA LEU A 6 -2.60 8.56 -16.78
C LEU A 6 -1.77 9.81 -17.06
N VAL A 7 -1.93 10.84 -16.22
CA VAL A 7 -1.13 12.08 -16.31
C VAL A 7 0.35 11.81 -16.00
N PHE A 8 0.66 10.89 -15.07
CA PHE A 8 2.03 10.45 -14.83
C PHE A 8 2.70 9.94 -16.11
N ALA A 9 2.03 9.00 -16.78
CA ALA A 9 2.58 8.29 -17.92
C ALA A 9 2.80 9.26 -19.09
N ILE A 10 1.84 10.17 -19.33
CA ILE A 10 1.95 11.17 -20.40
C ILE A 10 3.09 12.16 -20.11
N ALA A 11 3.22 12.65 -18.87
CA ALA A 11 4.30 13.57 -18.51
C ALA A 11 5.69 12.90 -18.59
N PHE A 12 5.80 11.64 -18.13
CA PHE A 12 7.06 10.90 -18.12
C PHE A 12 7.52 10.50 -19.53
N PHE A 13 6.63 10.02 -20.39
CA PHE A 13 6.96 9.63 -21.77
C PHE A 13 7.01 10.82 -22.74
N GLY A 14 6.26 11.89 -22.48
CA GLY A 14 6.19 13.07 -23.33
C GLY A 14 7.34 14.08 -23.12
N PHE A 15 7.94 14.13 -21.92
CA PHE A 15 9.00 15.10 -21.58
C PHE A 15 10.32 14.42 -21.17
N GLY A 16 10.78 13.46 -21.96
CA GLY A 16 12.18 13.02 -21.91
C GLY A 16 12.59 12.13 -20.73
N ARG A 17 11.64 11.50 -20.02
CA ARG A 17 11.90 10.62 -18.86
C ARG A 17 12.47 11.33 -17.62
N ASP A 18 12.26 12.63 -17.49
CA ASP A 18 12.68 13.37 -16.30
C ASP A 18 11.75 13.08 -15.10
N LEU A 19 12.26 12.31 -14.13
CA LEU A 19 11.48 11.83 -12.99
C LEU A 19 11.01 12.99 -12.08
N ILE A 20 11.82 14.04 -11.95
CA ILE A 20 11.49 15.24 -11.17
C ILE A 20 10.33 15.99 -11.81
N PHE A 21 10.33 16.16 -13.13
CA PHE A 21 9.24 16.82 -13.86
C PHE A 21 7.96 15.98 -13.82
N ALA A 22 8.06 14.67 -14.05
CA ALA A 22 6.92 13.76 -13.98
C ALA A 22 6.29 13.73 -12.57
N THR A 23 7.10 13.77 -11.52
CA THR A 23 6.63 13.83 -10.13
C THR A 23 5.97 15.17 -9.81
N LYS A 24 6.55 16.30 -10.27
CA LYS A 24 5.93 17.63 -10.15
C LYS A 24 4.59 17.70 -10.88
N ALA A 25 4.53 17.20 -12.11
CA ALA A 25 3.31 17.14 -12.92
C ALA A 25 2.23 16.27 -12.28
N LEU A 26 2.60 15.10 -11.74
CA LEU A 26 1.67 14.22 -11.03
C LEU A 26 1.11 14.86 -9.77
N PHE A 27 1.97 15.56 -9.02
CA PHE A 27 1.57 16.28 -7.82
C PHE A 27 0.56 17.37 -8.14
N VAL A 28 0.84 18.21 -9.14
CA VAL A 28 -0.06 19.28 -9.62
C VAL A 28 -1.38 18.69 -10.13
N ALA A 29 -1.32 17.62 -10.93
CA ALA A 29 -2.51 16.96 -11.46
C ALA A 29 -3.36 16.34 -10.35
N SER A 30 -2.74 15.75 -9.33
CA SER A 30 -3.45 15.19 -8.17
C SER A 30 -4.07 16.30 -7.33
N LEU A 31 -3.36 17.42 -7.11
CA LEU A 31 -3.90 18.62 -6.45
C LEU A 31 -5.11 19.18 -7.20
N ILE A 32 -5.00 19.36 -8.51
CA ILE A 32 -6.10 19.85 -9.36
C ILE A 32 -7.28 18.88 -9.30
N THR A 33 -7.03 17.58 -9.40
CA THR A 33 -8.08 16.56 -9.32
C THR A 33 -8.75 16.60 -7.94
N THR A 34 -8.00 16.72 -6.86
CA THR A 34 -8.54 16.83 -5.49
C THR A 34 -9.34 18.13 -5.31
N ILE A 35 -8.86 19.26 -5.82
CA ILE A 35 -9.55 20.56 -5.76
C ILE A 35 -10.84 20.54 -6.59
N LEU A 36 -10.78 20.00 -7.82
CA LEU A 36 -11.96 19.82 -8.68
C LEU A 36 -12.96 18.85 -8.04
N PHE A 37 -12.48 17.76 -7.42
CA PHE A 37 -13.32 16.81 -6.71
C PHE A 37 -13.98 17.45 -5.48
N LEU A 38 -13.25 18.25 -4.71
CA LEU A 38 -13.78 19.06 -3.60
C LEU A 38 -14.80 20.12 -4.06
N GLY A 39 -14.55 20.76 -5.21
CA GLY A 39 -15.40 21.79 -5.79
C GLY A 39 -16.69 21.24 -6.39
N LEU A 40 -16.62 20.11 -7.11
CA LEU A 40 -17.76 19.46 -7.75
C LEU A 40 -18.59 18.61 -6.77
N PHE A 41 -17.92 17.90 -5.85
CA PHE A 41 -18.57 17.02 -4.87
C PHE A 41 -18.58 17.63 -3.47
N ARG A 42 -19.03 18.89 -3.37
CA ARG A 42 -19.12 19.75 -2.17
C ARG A 42 -19.83 19.15 -0.94
N LYS A 43 -20.33 17.90 -1.03
CA LYS A 43 -21.09 17.17 -0.01
C LYS A 43 -20.50 15.81 0.40
N VAL A 44 -19.32 15.42 -0.09
CA VAL A 44 -18.67 14.21 0.45
C VAL A 44 -17.88 14.64 1.68
N TYR A 45 -18.41 14.27 2.85
CA TYR A 45 -17.70 14.36 4.13
C TYR A 45 -16.37 13.63 4.00
N ILE A 46 -15.30 14.38 3.74
CA ILE A 46 -13.94 13.88 3.91
C ILE A 46 -13.83 13.54 5.40
N LYS A 47 -13.81 12.25 5.72
CA LYS A 47 -13.61 11.77 7.09
C LYS A 47 -12.38 12.48 7.66
N ARG A 48 -12.43 12.93 8.93
CA ARG A 48 -11.31 13.66 9.57
C ARG A 48 -9.97 12.93 9.47
N THR A 49 -9.98 11.60 9.32
CA THR A 49 -8.81 10.75 9.08
C THR A 49 -8.09 11.04 7.76
N GLU A 50 -8.81 11.39 6.69
CA GLU A 50 -8.23 11.68 5.36
C GLU A 50 -7.49 13.02 5.32
N TRP A 51 -7.94 14.01 6.09
CA TRP A 51 -7.25 15.29 6.23
C TRP A 51 -5.86 15.14 6.86
N GLY A 52 -5.70 14.20 7.79
CA GLY A 52 -4.40 13.84 8.37
C GLY A 52 -3.45 13.31 7.30
N THR A 53 -3.91 12.41 6.44
CA THR A 53 -3.11 11.83 5.35
C THR A 53 -2.72 12.88 4.30
N VAL A 54 -3.63 13.79 3.96
CA VAL A 54 -3.37 14.91 3.04
C VAL A 54 -2.36 15.89 3.63
N GLY A 55 -2.51 16.27 4.90
CA GLY A 55 -1.58 17.17 5.59
C GLY A 55 -0.17 16.58 5.71
N VAL A 56 -0.06 15.32 6.11
CA VAL A 56 1.23 14.60 6.16
C VAL A 56 1.82 14.51 4.74
N THR A 57 1.00 14.21 3.73
CA THR A 57 1.49 14.13 2.35
C THR A 57 1.99 15.49 1.85
N LEU A 58 1.27 16.59 2.08
CA LEU A 58 1.70 17.92 1.70
C LEU A 58 2.95 18.38 2.45
N LEU A 59 3.03 18.13 3.77
CA LEU A 59 4.22 18.43 4.56
C LEU A 59 5.44 17.68 4.05
N PHE A 60 5.33 16.37 3.86
CA PHE A 60 6.44 15.56 3.37
C PHE A 60 6.80 15.87 1.91
N THR A 61 5.82 16.17 1.05
CA THR A 61 6.07 16.51 -0.36
C THR A 61 6.66 17.91 -0.50
N GLY A 62 6.20 18.88 0.30
CA GLY A 62 6.79 20.20 0.41
C GLY A 62 8.21 20.16 0.96
N LEU A 63 8.47 19.37 2.02
CA LEU A 63 9.84 19.14 2.51
C LEU A 63 10.73 18.50 1.45
N THR A 64 10.21 17.53 0.69
CA THR A 64 10.98 16.83 -0.36
C THR A 64 11.44 17.80 -1.45
N ILE A 65 10.59 18.75 -1.85
CA ILE A 65 10.94 19.79 -2.84
C ILE A 65 11.90 20.83 -2.23
N PHE A 66 11.75 21.13 -0.95
CA PHE A 66 12.58 22.13 -0.27
C PHE A 66 13.99 21.62 0.06
N LEU A 67 14.14 20.32 0.35
CA LEU A 67 15.44 19.70 0.66
C LEU A 67 16.25 19.29 -0.59
N ASP A 68 15.64 19.31 -1.78
CA ASP A 68 16.26 18.95 -3.07
C ASP A 68 17.11 17.66 -3.02
N ASN A 69 16.68 16.70 -2.18
CA ASN A 69 17.45 15.51 -1.85
C ASN A 69 16.74 14.25 -2.34
N GLU A 70 17.25 13.71 -3.45
CA GLU A 70 16.73 12.52 -4.13
C GLU A 70 16.72 11.27 -3.22
N TYR A 71 17.63 11.19 -2.25
CA TYR A 71 17.68 10.08 -1.29
C TYR A 71 16.41 10.02 -0.44
N PHE A 72 15.79 11.16 -0.11
CA PHE A 72 14.55 11.15 0.67
C PHE A 72 13.40 10.45 -0.09
N ILE A 73 13.33 10.64 -1.41
CA ILE A 73 12.31 10.03 -2.27
C ILE A 73 12.49 8.51 -2.33
N LEU A 74 13.74 8.07 -2.46
CA LEU A 74 14.12 6.66 -2.55
C LEU A 74 13.77 5.89 -1.26
N TRP A 75 14.10 6.46 -0.09
CA TRP A 75 13.95 5.81 1.22
C TRP A 75 12.55 5.92 1.83
N ARG A 76 11.71 6.87 1.40
CA ARG A 76 10.33 7.05 1.92
C ARG A 76 9.53 5.75 1.94
N SER A 77 9.67 4.93 0.90
CA SER A 77 8.99 3.64 0.78
C SER A 77 9.49 2.62 1.79
N THR A 78 10.81 2.52 1.99
CA THR A 78 11.41 1.60 2.97
C THR A 78 10.97 1.95 4.39
N ILE A 79 10.97 3.24 4.74
CA ILE A 79 10.58 3.69 6.09
C ILE A 79 9.11 3.35 6.35
N THR A 80 8.22 3.68 5.41
CA THR A 80 6.78 3.46 5.58
C THR A 80 6.46 1.96 5.69
N SER A 81 6.96 1.15 4.75
CA SER A 81 6.75 -0.30 4.77
C SER A 81 7.42 -0.98 5.97
N GLY A 82 8.59 -0.49 6.41
CA GLY A 82 9.26 -0.98 7.60
C GLY A 82 8.45 -0.73 8.89
N ILE A 83 7.96 0.50 9.08
CA ILE A 83 7.13 0.85 10.25
C ILE A 83 5.85 0.01 10.26
N ILE A 84 5.16 -0.13 9.12
CA ILE A 84 3.94 -0.95 9.03
C ILE A 84 4.26 -2.43 9.30
N GLY A 85 5.31 -2.97 8.67
CA GLY A 85 5.71 -4.36 8.83
C GLY A 85 6.06 -4.71 10.29
N LEU A 86 6.88 -3.88 10.94
CA LEU A 86 7.22 -4.02 12.35
C LEU A 86 5.99 -3.87 13.25
N GLY A 87 5.13 -2.88 12.97
CA GLY A 87 3.89 -2.68 13.71
C GLY A 87 2.98 -3.90 13.64
N LEU A 88 2.84 -4.53 12.48
CA LEU A 88 2.05 -5.75 12.32
C LEU A 88 2.67 -6.94 13.08
N ILE A 89 3.99 -7.07 13.09
CA ILE A 89 4.68 -8.12 13.87
C ILE A 89 4.48 -7.89 15.37
N VAL A 90 4.55 -6.66 15.86
CA VAL A 90 4.23 -6.34 17.26
C VAL A 90 2.77 -6.68 17.57
N LEU A 91 1.84 -6.36 16.68
CA LEU A 91 0.42 -6.70 16.84
C LEU A 91 0.15 -8.21 16.82
N TYR A 92 0.97 -8.99 16.11
CA TYR A 92 0.93 -10.45 16.17
C TYR A 92 1.19 -10.95 17.60
N PHE A 93 2.21 -10.45 18.30
CA PHE A 93 2.48 -10.80 19.70
C PHE A 93 1.36 -10.35 20.64
N LEU A 94 0.70 -9.23 20.34
CA LEU A 94 -0.46 -8.73 21.08
C LEU A 94 -1.79 -9.44 20.72
N LYS A 95 -1.76 -10.44 19.82
CA LYS A 95 -2.95 -11.15 19.28
C LYS A 95 -4.04 -10.19 18.78
N LYS A 96 -3.64 -9.04 18.22
CA LYS A 96 -4.51 -8.05 17.61
C LYS A 96 -4.47 -8.20 16.09
N THR A 97 -5.65 -8.16 15.48
CA THR A 97 -5.86 -8.54 14.07
C THR A 97 -6.47 -7.38 13.28
N PRO A 98 -5.72 -6.28 13.03
CA PRO A 98 -6.25 -5.17 12.23
C PRO A 98 -6.69 -5.64 10.82
N LEU A 99 -6.03 -6.66 10.26
CA LEU A 99 -6.40 -7.22 8.96
C LEU A 99 -7.77 -7.92 8.96
N GLU A 100 -8.25 -8.40 10.09
CA GLU A 100 -9.61 -8.94 10.20
C GLU A 100 -10.66 -7.84 9.95
N ALA A 101 -10.43 -6.63 10.45
CA ALA A 101 -11.33 -5.51 10.22
C ALA A 101 -11.29 -5.01 8.76
N ILE A 102 -10.13 -5.11 8.11
CA ILE A 102 -9.90 -4.62 6.74
C ILE A 102 -10.37 -5.64 5.69
N LEU A 103 -10.04 -6.92 5.86
CA LEU A 103 -10.31 -7.97 4.88
C LEU A 103 -11.50 -8.84 5.26
N GLY A 104 -11.73 -9.08 6.56
CA GLY A 104 -12.78 -9.99 7.02
C GLY A 104 -14.19 -9.48 6.73
N ARG A 105 -14.46 -8.19 6.95
CA ARG A 105 -15.79 -7.61 6.68
C ARG A 105 -16.11 -7.53 5.18
N PRO A 106 -15.23 -6.99 4.31
CA PRO A 106 -15.57 -6.86 2.89
C PRO A 106 -15.62 -8.20 2.14
N LEU A 107 -14.91 -9.23 2.62
CA LEU A 107 -14.88 -10.56 1.99
C LEU A 107 -15.86 -11.56 2.63
N GLU A 108 -16.64 -11.14 3.63
CA GLU A 108 -17.60 -12.00 4.37
C GLU A 108 -16.99 -13.33 4.86
N LEU A 109 -15.72 -13.27 5.28
CA LEU A 109 -14.98 -14.45 5.75
C LEU A 109 -15.29 -14.71 7.22
N THR A 110 -15.72 -15.93 7.54
CA THR A 110 -15.96 -16.40 8.90
C THR A 110 -14.81 -17.31 9.31
N LEU A 111 -13.75 -16.69 9.83
CA LEU A 111 -12.54 -17.39 10.28
C LEU A 111 -12.30 -17.13 11.77
N PRO A 112 -11.77 -18.10 12.51
CA PRO A 112 -11.38 -17.91 13.91
C PRO A 112 -10.23 -16.91 14.00
N LYS A 113 -10.17 -16.19 15.12
CA LYS A 113 -9.18 -15.12 15.35
C LYS A 113 -7.73 -15.57 15.18
N GLU A 114 -7.44 -16.84 15.44
CA GLU A 114 -6.10 -17.43 15.29
C GLU A 114 -5.59 -17.39 13.84
N GLU A 115 -6.47 -17.60 12.86
CA GLU A 115 -6.11 -17.54 11.44
C GLU A 115 -5.83 -16.11 11.01
N TRP A 116 -6.58 -15.14 11.54
CA TRP A 116 -6.32 -13.72 11.32
C TRP A 116 -4.99 -13.24 11.91
N VAL A 117 -4.56 -13.81 13.04
CA VAL A 117 -3.24 -13.54 13.62
C VAL A 117 -2.14 -14.02 12.68
N LYS A 118 -2.28 -15.21 12.07
CA LYS A 118 -1.32 -15.71 11.06
C LYS A 118 -1.27 -14.81 9.82
N VAL A 119 -2.44 -14.39 9.32
CA VAL A 119 -2.56 -13.47 8.17
C VAL A 119 -1.86 -12.14 8.46
N ASN A 120 -2.00 -11.62 9.68
CA ASN A 120 -1.32 -10.41 10.13
C ASN A 120 0.21 -10.55 10.11
N LEU A 121 0.73 -11.71 10.53
CA LEU A 121 2.16 -12.02 10.47
C LEU A 121 2.66 -12.13 9.04
N ILE A 122 1.96 -12.87 8.18
CA ILE A 122 2.30 -13.05 6.75
C ILE A 122 2.39 -11.69 6.06
N TRP A 123 1.43 -10.81 6.32
CA TRP A 123 1.42 -9.45 5.79
C TRP A 123 2.55 -8.58 6.36
N GLY A 124 2.85 -8.70 7.65
CA GLY A 124 3.97 -8.02 8.29
C GLY A 124 5.31 -8.42 7.66
N ILE A 125 5.53 -9.71 7.44
CA ILE A 125 6.71 -10.25 6.76
C ILE A 125 6.79 -9.72 5.32
N TYR A 126 5.69 -9.75 4.57
CA TYR A 126 5.63 -9.21 3.22
C TYR A 126 6.04 -7.73 3.16
N MET A 127 5.54 -6.91 4.09
CA MET A 127 5.91 -5.49 4.18
C MET A 127 7.41 -5.29 4.47
N LEU A 128 8.00 -6.12 5.33
CA LEU A 128 9.44 -6.09 5.58
C LEU A 128 10.26 -6.54 4.36
N VAL A 129 9.82 -7.57 3.64
CA VAL A 129 10.46 -8.02 2.39
C VAL A 129 10.46 -6.89 1.37
N CYS A 130 9.33 -6.18 1.19
CA CYS A 130 9.26 -5.02 0.31
C CYS A 130 10.18 -3.87 0.76
N ALA A 131 10.28 -3.62 2.06
CA ALA A 131 11.17 -2.60 2.61
C ALA A 131 12.65 -2.93 2.37
N LEU A 132 13.05 -4.18 2.60
CA LEU A 132 14.38 -4.71 2.34
C LEU A 132 14.72 -4.67 0.85
N LEU A 133 13.79 -5.13 0.00
CA LEU A 133 13.99 -5.11 -1.45
C LEU A 133 14.19 -3.67 -1.96
N ASN A 134 13.38 -2.71 -1.50
CA ASN A 134 13.57 -1.31 -1.85
C ASN A 134 14.93 -0.78 -1.34
N ALA A 135 15.34 -1.12 -0.11
CA ALA A 135 16.64 -0.69 0.42
C ALA A 135 17.83 -1.25 -0.39
N ILE A 136 17.76 -2.52 -0.78
CA ILE A 136 18.79 -3.16 -1.63
C ILE A 136 18.87 -2.45 -2.99
N PHE A 137 17.73 -2.18 -3.62
CA PHE A 137 17.72 -1.48 -4.92
C PHE A 137 18.25 -0.05 -4.82
N VAL A 138 17.99 0.64 -3.72
CA VAL A 138 18.51 2.00 -3.48
C VAL A 138 20.02 2.01 -3.23
N LEU A 139 20.56 0.99 -2.56
CA LEU A 139 21.98 0.93 -2.20
C LEU A 139 22.87 0.34 -3.29
N ALA A 140 22.35 -0.61 -4.08
CA ALA A 140 23.17 -1.43 -4.98
C ALA A 140 22.89 -1.21 -6.48
N PHE A 141 21.83 -0.49 -6.86
CA PHE A 141 21.42 -0.36 -8.27
C PHE A 141 21.23 1.10 -8.70
N SER A 142 21.16 1.32 -10.02
CA SER A 142 20.94 2.65 -10.59
C SER A 142 19.48 3.11 -10.42
N HIS A 143 19.25 4.42 -10.59
CA HIS A 143 17.91 5.02 -10.50
C HIS A 143 16.94 4.41 -11.53
N GLU A 144 17.41 4.13 -12.74
CA GLU A 144 16.59 3.51 -13.79
C GLU A 144 16.10 2.12 -13.37
N THR A 145 16.99 1.30 -12.81
CA THR A 145 16.65 -0.03 -12.31
C THR A 145 15.68 0.04 -11.13
N TRP A 146 15.83 1.03 -10.25
CA TRP A 146 14.88 1.26 -9.16
C TRP A 146 13.48 1.62 -9.67
N VAL A 147 13.38 2.47 -10.71
CA VAL A 147 12.09 2.81 -11.35
C VAL A 147 11.43 1.58 -11.98
N LEU A 148 12.20 0.74 -12.68
CA LEU A 148 11.69 -0.52 -13.25
C LEU A 148 11.21 -1.48 -12.16
N MET A 149 11.97 -1.60 -11.06
CA MET A 149 11.56 -2.40 -9.90
C MET A 149 10.24 -1.90 -9.33
N LYS A 150 10.07 -0.58 -9.17
CA LYS A 150 8.81 -0.01 -8.65
C LYS A 150 7.63 -0.17 -9.59
N THR A 151 7.89 -0.13 -10.88
CA THR A 151 6.84 -0.17 -11.89
C THR A 151 6.37 -1.60 -12.16
N PHE A 152 7.27 -2.60 -12.13
CA PHE A 152 6.95 -3.96 -12.55
C PHE A 152 7.15 -5.00 -11.45
N VAL A 153 8.27 -4.97 -10.74
CA VAL A 153 8.63 -6.02 -9.77
C VAL A 153 7.76 -5.93 -8.52
N ILE A 154 7.64 -4.74 -7.90
CA ILE A 154 6.83 -4.56 -6.69
C ILE A 154 5.34 -4.84 -6.98
N PRO A 155 4.72 -4.31 -8.06
CA PRO A 155 3.34 -4.64 -8.39
C PRO A 155 3.15 -6.11 -8.75
N GLY A 156 4.08 -6.73 -9.48
CA GLY A 156 4.05 -8.16 -9.76
C GLY A 156 4.10 -9.00 -8.49
N LEU A 157 5.03 -8.69 -7.59
CA LEU A 157 5.15 -9.34 -6.29
C LEU A 157 3.87 -9.16 -5.45
N SER A 158 3.30 -7.95 -5.45
CA SER A 158 2.03 -7.63 -4.77
C SER A 158 0.87 -8.46 -5.32
N PHE A 159 0.81 -8.62 -6.65
CA PHE A 159 -0.23 -9.38 -7.32
C PHE A 159 -0.18 -10.86 -6.92
N PHE A 160 0.99 -11.50 -7.02
CA PHE A 160 1.15 -12.90 -6.62
C PHE A 160 0.93 -13.10 -5.11
N PHE A 161 1.40 -12.16 -4.29
CA PHE A 161 1.14 -12.18 -2.84
C PHE A 161 -0.36 -12.15 -2.54
N MET A 162 -1.11 -11.22 -3.14
CA MET A 162 -2.56 -11.11 -2.94
C MET A 162 -3.31 -12.34 -3.43
N LEU A 163 -2.93 -12.90 -4.59
CA LEU A 163 -3.50 -14.16 -5.07
C LEU A 163 -3.28 -15.31 -4.08
N GLY A 164 -2.06 -15.48 -3.58
CA GLY A 164 -1.73 -16.50 -2.60
C GLY A 164 -2.49 -16.30 -1.28
N LEU A 165 -2.59 -15.04 -0.81
CA LEU A 165 -3.28 -14.70 0.42
C LEU A 165 -4.78 -14.97 0.33
N PHE A 166 -5.42 -14.59 -0.78
CA PHE A 166 -6.84 -14.86 -1.00
C PHE A 166 -7.12 -16.35 -1.17
N ALA A 167 -6.29 -17.06 -1.93
CA ALA A 167 -6.41 -18.53 -2.03
C ALA A 167 -6.34 -19.19 -0.65
N TYR A 168 -5.37 -18.78 0.19
CA TYR A 168 -5.25 -19.25 1.56
C TYR A 168 -6.51 -18.96 2.40
N LEU A 169 -6.98 -17.71 2.39
CA LEU A 169 -8.15 -17.28 3.15
C LEU A 169 -9.42 -18.04 2.75
N PHE A 170 -9.71 -18.15 1.45
CA PHE A 170 -10.90 -18.85 0.97
C PHE A 170 -10.85 -20.35 1.23
N GLN A 171 -9.68 -20.98 1.09
CA GLN A 171 -9.51 -22.40 1.42
C GLN A 171 -9.79 -22.65 2.91
N LYS A 172 -9.27 -21.77 3.79
CA LYS A 172 -9.49 -21.86 5.24
C LYS A 172 -10.93 -21.60 5.63
N ASP A 173 -11.59 -20.60 5.04
CA ASP A 173 -13.00 -20.29 5.31
C ASP A 173 -13.92 -21.46 4.93
N LYS A 174 -13.70 -22.06 3.76
CA LYS A 174 -14.44 -23.25 3.31
C LYS A 174 -14.24 -24.45 4.25
N ALA A 175 -13.01 -24.69 4.69
CA ALA A 175 -12.70 -25.75 5.63
C ALA A 175 -13.37 -25.52 7.00
N TYR A 176 -13.34 -24.28 7.49
CA TYR A 176 -13.96 -23.89 8.75
C TYR A 176 -15.48 -24.07 8.73
N LYS A 177 -16.16 -23.56 7.70
CA LYS A 177 -17.61 -23.71 7.53
C LYS A 177 -18.06 -25.17 7.45
N LYS A 178 -17.24 -26.04 6.86
CA LYS A 178 -17.51 -27.49 6.79
C LYS A 178 -17.49 -28.11 8.19
N ILE A 179 -16.45 -27.85 8.98
CA ILE A 179 -16.31 -28.35 10.35
C ILE A 179 -17.42 -27.81 11.25
N GLU A 180 -17.76 -26.53 11.12
CA GLU A 180 -18.85 -25.92 11.89
C GLU A 180 -20.22 -26.56 11.58
N LYS A 181 -20.46 -26.91 10.31
CA LYS A 181 -21.69 -27.61 9.90
C LYS A 181 -21.75 -29.04 10.46
N GLU A 182 -20.64 -29.77 10.42
CA GLU A 182 -20.54 -31.12 10.98
C GLU A 182 -20.76 -31.12 12.50
N ASN A 183 -20.19 -30.15 13.21
CA ASN A 183 -20.37 -30.00 14.66
C ASN A 183 -21.80 -29.59 15.08
N LYS A 184 -22.60 -28.98 14.19
CA LYS A 184 -24.01 -28.64 14.45
C LYS A 184 -24.98 -29.79 14.17
N LEU A 185 -24.53 -30.82 13.46
CA LEU A 185 -25.32 -32.00 13.08
C LEU A 185 -25.16 -33.17 14.06
N ASN A 186 -24.13 -33.13 14.91
CA ASN A 186 -23.88 -34.07 16.00
C ASN A 186 -24.32 -33.48 17.33
#